data_AF-A0AAE3EIP7-F1
#
_entry.id   AF-A0AAE3EIP7-F1
#
_cell.length_a   1.000
_cell.length_b   1.000
_cell.length_c   1.000
_cell.angle_alpha   90.00
_cell.angle_beta   90.00
_cell.angle_gamma   90.00
#
_symmetry.space_group_name_H-M   'P 1'
#
loop_
_entity.id
_entity.type
_entity.pdbx_description
1 polymer ?
#
loop_
_entity_poly.entity_id
_entity_poly.type
_entity_poly.pdbx_seq_one_letter_code
_entity_poly.pdbx_strand_id
1 'polypeptide(L)'
;MKNTLMLPIVFLAYLGLWIGVLALFSVLGNVLQMQLLLEGRYAFFLGEIIYQGLQLFPAASLVATATLFLYIMRHRVLVSVSIVLFVLFSTALVFWAIPASFTLLSEYAPARAELIDSARIYSERLPSSGVIHHSLGNRWIWFSETPAGDLNSLAVVRNEKTAEDEVFSVYQTAAYVPGTRTILPDGEANPMHALVVDKSSFVGLRQPPFISALLSDVHLMSHTFYRLWYEDAYAYWLQTGVCFFFILSLFACTLWSSWRLLNAVCLFAVLRAFFTLWRVVVYERKVNFFEEAVGNYLPEAYMYPLFLAVFALALHAVGIVFAVRRGVTSASERPLYD
;
A
#
# COMPACT_ATOMS: atom_id res chain seq x y z
N MET A 1 25.53 -23.11 -8.81
CA MET A 1 26.15 -21.96 -8.11
C MET A 1 25.71 -20.62 -8.69
N LYS A 2 25.76 -20.42 -10.02
CA LYS A 2 25.36 -19.15 -10.68
C LYS A 2 24.00 -18.60 -10.21
N ASN A 3 22.96 -19.44 -10.15
CA ASN A 3 21.62 -19.01 -9.73
C ASN A 3 21.54 -18.56 -8.26
N THR A 4 22.39 -19.10 -7.39
CA THR A 4 22.45 -18.71 -5.96
C THR A 4 23.06 -17.33 -5.81
N LEU A 5 24.08 -17.01 -6.63
CA LEU A 5 24.72 -15.69 -6.64
C LEU A 5 23.81 -14.60 -7.22
N MET A 6 22.72 -14.97 -7.91
CA MET A 6 21.72 -14.02 -8.40
C MET A 6 20.67 -13.65 -7.33
N LEU A 7 20.62 -14.35 -6.19
CA LEU A 7 19.65 -14.07 -5.12
C LEU A 7 19.65 -12.61 -4.64
N PRO A 8 20.81 -11.93 -4.44
CA PRO A 8 20.82 -10.52 -4.07
C PRO A 8 20.13 -9.63 -5.11
N ILE A 9 20.42 -9.86 -6.39
CA ILE A 9 19.90 -9.07 -7.51
C ILE A 9 18.38 -9.29 -7.63
N VAL A 10 17.94 -10.53 -7.55
CA VAL A 10 16.53 -10.90 -7.59
C VAL A 10 15.77 -10.32 -6.39
N PHE A 11 16.37 -10.35 -5.20
CA PHE A 11 15.80 -9.74 -4.01
C PHE A 11 15.60 -8.24 -4.19
N LEU A 12 16.61 -7.51 -4.66
CA LEU A 12 16.50 -6.07 -4.92
C LEU A 12 15.45 -5.74 -5.99
N ALA A 13 15.36 -6.55 -7.04
CA ALA A 13 14.33 -6.40 -8.06
C ALA A 13 12.92 -6.61 -7.49
N TYR A 14 12.72 -7.65 -6.66
CA TYR A 14 11.44 -7.86 -5.98
C TYR A 14 11.12 -6.79 -4.95
N LEU A 15 12.12 -6.29 -4.22
CA LEU A 15 11.94 -5.18 -3.30
C LEU A 15 11.43 -3.93 -4.04
N GLY A 16 12.11 -3.53 -5.11
CA GLY A 16 11.69 -2.40 -5.94
C GLY A 16 10.30 -2.59 -6.55
N LEU A 17 10.00 -3.80 -7.05
CA LEU A 17 8.69 -4.15 -7.59
C LEU A 17 7.59 -4.00 -6.52
N TRP A 18 7.77 -4.57 -5.33
CA TRP A 18 6.75 -4.54 -4.29
C TRP A 18 6.58 -3.17 -3.66
N ILE A 19 7.65 -2.36 -3.55
CA ILE A 19 7.55 -0.95 -3.18
C ILE A 19 6.68 -0.21 -4.20
N GLY A 20 7.00 -0.34 -5.49
CA GLY A 20 6.26 0.32 -6.57
C GLY A 20 4.79 -0.12 -6.64
N VAL A 21 4.53 -1.43 -6.56
CA VAL A 21 3.18 -1.99 -6.57
C VAL A 21 2.37 -1.48 -5.38
N LEU A 22 2.88 -1.63 -4.15
CA LEU A 22 2.13 -1.22 -2.96
C LEU A 22 1.90 0.29 -2.91
N ALA A 23 2.91 1.09 -3.28
CA ALA A 23 2.78 2.53 -3.36
C ALA A 23 1.75 2.96 -4.41
N LEU A 24 1.84 2.41 -5.62
CA LEU A 24 0.91 2.74 -6.70
C LEU A 24 -0.53 2.34 -6.34
N PHE A 25 -0.76 1.13 -5.83
CA PHE A 25 -2.10 0.71 -5.42
C PHE A 25 -2.62 1.49 -4.20
N SER A 26 -1.74 1.95 -3.31
CA SER A 26 -2.11 2.86 -2.22
C SER A 26 -2.61 4.20 -2.77
N VAL A 27 -1.84 4.81 -3.68
CA VAL A 27 -2.16 6.11 -4.28
C VAL A 27 -3.40 6.05 -5.16
N LEU A 28 -3.47 5.08 -6.09
CA LEU A 28 -4.65 4.83 -6.91
C LEU A 28 -5.88 4.49 -6.06
N GLY A 29 -5.62 4.00 -4.85
CA GLY A 29 -6.63 3.62 -3.91
C GLY A 29 -7.29 4.78 -3.16
N ASN A 30 -6.61 5.90 -3.05
CA ASN A 30 -7.10 7.02 -2.29
C ASN A 30 -7.74 8.04 -3.24
N VAL A 31 -9.02 8.34 -3.03
CA VAL A 31 -9.78 9.29 -3.86
C VAL A 31 -9.09 10.66 -3.92
N LEU A 32 -8.53 11.13 -2.81
CA LEU A 32 -7.88 12.44 -2.73
C LEU A 32 -6.55 12.46 -3.50
N GLN A 33 -5.81 11.35 -3.51
CA GLN A 33 -4.56 11.24 -4.27
C GLN A 33 -4.85 11.00 -5.76
N MET A 34 -5.91 10.27 -6.10
CA MET A 34 -6.39 10.10 -7.48
C MET A 34 -6.88 11.41 -8.10
N GLN A 35 -7.47 12.31 -7.30
CA GLN A 35 -7.83 13.65 -7.77
C GLN A 35 -6.61 14.43 -8.28
N LEU A 36 -5.44 14.29 -7.66
CA LEU A 36 -4.21 14.92 -8.15
C LEU A 36 -3.86 14.46 -9.57
N LEU A 37 -4.06 13.18 -9.89
CA LEU A 37 -3.83 12.66 -11.24
C LEU A 37 -4.84 13.23 -12.24
N LEU A 38 -6.12 13.26 -11.86
CA LEU A 38 -7.21 13.77 -12.70
C LEU A 38 -7.10 15.28 -12.95
N GLU A 39 -6.57 16.03 -11.99
CA GLU A 39 -6.29 17.47 -12.08
C GLU A 39 -5.00 17.79 -12.86
N GLY A 40 -4.31 16.78 -13.41
CA GLY A 40 -3.05 16.97 -14.15
C GLY A 40 -1.85 17.35 -13.27
N ARG A 41 -1.96 17.18 -11.95
CA ARG A 41 -0.94 17.52 -10.94
C ARG A 41 0.06 16.39 -10.74
N TYR A 42 0.75 16.01 -11.82
CA TYR A 42 1.62 14.81 -11.86
C TYR A 42 2.77 14.85 -10.86
N ALA A 43 3.34 16.02 -10.57
CA ALA A 43 4.43 16.16 -9.60
C ALA A 43 3.97 15.80 -8.17
N PHE A 44 2.79 16.28 -7.77
CA PHE A 44 2.20 15.97 -6.46
C PHE A 44 1.80 14.49 -6.39
N PHE A 45 1.23 13.95 -7.47
CA PHE A 45 0.91 12.52 -7.57
C PHE A 45 2.16 11.63 -7.43
N LEU A 46 3.27 11.98 -8.09
CA LEU A 46 4.55 11.27 -7.95
C LEU A 46 5.14 11.41 -6.54
N GLY A 47 5.02 12.58 -5.92
CA GLY A 47 5.41 12.81 -4.52
C GLY A 47 4.65 11.90 -3.55
N GLU A 48 3.35 11.70 -3.78
CA GLU A 48 2.54 10.76 -3.00
C GLU A 48 3.00 9.30 -3.20
N ILE A 49 3.37 8.90 -4.41
CA ILE A 49 3.93 7.56 -4.66
C ILE A 49 5.24 7.36 -3.87
N ILE A 50 6.12 8.36 -3.84
CA ILE A 50 7.38 8.28 -3.08
C ILE A 50 7.08 8.18 -1.58
N TYR A 51 6.20 9.03 -1.05
CA TYR A 51 5.80 8.99 0.35
C TYR A 51 5.21 7.63 0.74
N GLN A 52 4.29 7.11 -0.07
CA GLN A 52 3.69 5.78 0.13
C GLN A 52 4.73 4.67 0.02
N GLY A 53 5.71 4.80 -0.88
CA GLY A 53 6.81 3.85 -1.01
C GLY A 53 7.68 3.78 0.24
N LEU A 54 8.02 4.92 0.83
CA LEU A 54 8.76 5.00 2.10
C LEU A 54 7.93 4.45 3.27
N GLN A 55 6.67 4.86 3.36
CA GLN A 55 5.77 4.40 4.42
C GLN A 55 5.52 2.88 4.38
N LEU A 56 5.36 2.31 3.19
CA LEU A 56 5.04 0.90 2.99
C LEU A 56 6.29 0.02 2.79
N PHE A 57 7.48 0.59 2.89
CA PHE A 57 8.75 -0.12 2.77
C PHE A 57 8.87 -1.37 3.65
N PRO A 58 8.43 -1.38 4.93
CA PRO A 58 8.55 -2.57 5.76
C PRO A 58 7.69 -3.73 5.26
N ALA A 59 6.45 -3.44 4.84
CA ALA A 59 5.59 -4.44 4.23
C ALA A 59 6.12 -4.95 2.90
N ALA A 60 6.59 -4.04 2.04
CA ALA A 60 7.21 -4.41 0.77
C ALA A 60 8.42 -5.33 1.00
N SER A 61 9.21 -5.06 2.04
CA SER A 61 10.35 -5.89 2.44
C SER A 61 9.92 -7.31 2.82
N LEU A 62 8.88 -7.47 3.64
CA LEU A 62 8.35 -8.79 4.00
C LEU A 62 7.80 -9.55 2.79
N VAL A 63 7.05 -8.88 1.91
CA VAL A 63 6.49 -9.50 0.70
C VAL A 63 7.59 -9.84 -0.31
N ALA A 64 8.60 -8.98 -0.50
CA ALA A 64 9.76 -9.27 -1.33
C ALA A 64 10.54 -10.48 -0.82
N THR A 65 10.71 -10.55 0.49
CA THR A 65 11.40 -11.66 1.17
C THR A 65 10.63 -12.97 0.99
N ALA A 66 9.30 -12.93 1.13
CA ALA A 66 8.44 -14.07 0.88
C ALA A 66 8.43 -14.49 -0.60
N THR A 67 8.38 -13.54 -1.53
CA THR A 67 8.36 -13.85 -2.98
C THR A 67 9.69 -14.34 -3.52
N LEU A 68 10.81 -14.06 -2.85
CA LEU A 68 12.10 -14.67 -3.14
C LEU A 68 12.03 -16.22 -3.07
N PHE A 69 11.11 -16.77 -2.28
CA PHE A 69 10.87 -18.22 -2.23
C PHE A 69 10.38 -18.79 -3.56
N LEU A 70 9.59 -18.03 -4.32
CA LEU A 70 9.13 -18.47 -5.65
C LEU A 70 10.32 -18.66 -6.60
N TYR A 71 11.30 -17.77 -6.53
CA TYR A 71 12.54 -17.90 -7.29
C TYR A 71 13.34 -19.13 -6.84
N ILE A 72 13.51 -19.34 -5.53
CA ILE A 72 14.24 -20.48 -4.97
C ILE A 72 13.55 -21.81 -5.33
N MET A 73 12.21 -21.87 -5.35
CA MET A 73 11.48 -23.07 -5.76
C MET A 73 11.62 -23.39 -7.25
N ARG A 74 11.73 -22.35 -8.09
CA ARG A 74 11.83 -22.50 -9.55
C ARG A 74 13.24 -22.89 -9.99
N HIS A 75 14.26 -22.35 -9.34
CA HIS A 75 15.65 -22.50 -9.77
C HIS A 75 16.42 -23.47 -8.88
N ARG A 76 17.39 -24.21 -9.45
CA ARG A 76 18.31 -25.02 -8.63
C ARG A 76 19.27 -24.09 -7.89
N VAL A 77 19.06 -23.94 -6.59
CA VAL A 77 19.89 -23.15 -5.68
C VAL A 77 20.40 -24.00 -4.52
N LEU A 78 21.55 -23.61 -3.97
CA LEU A 78 22.11 -24.22 -2.77
C LEU A 78 21.33 -23.70 -1.56
N VAL A 79 20.56 -24.58 -0.91
CA VAL A 79 19.65 -24.23 0.19
C VAL A 79 20.42 -23.58 1.35
N SER A 80 21.54 -24.15 1.77
CA SER A 80 22.35 -23.62 2.88
C SER A 80 22.83 -22.19 2.63
N VAL A 81 23.32 -21.90 1.42
CA VAL A 81 23.74 -20.54 1.03
C VAL A 81 22.55 -19.59 0.95
N SER A 82 21.39 -20.08 0.51
CA SER A 82 20.16 -19.28 0.43
C SER A 82 19.65 -18.88 1.81
N ILE A 83 19.74 -19.77 2.81
CA ILE A 83 19.40 -19.47 4.20
C ILE A 83 20.36 -18.41 4.78
N VAL A 84 21.66 -18.56 4.56
CA VAL A 84 22.65 -17.57 5.03
C VAL A 84 22.39 -16.20 4.41
N LEU A 85 22.18 -16.14 3.09
CA LEU A 85 21.84 -14.89 2.40
C LEU A 85 20.53 -14.28 2.91
N PHE A 86 19.52 -15.10 3.17
CA PHE A 86 18.26 -14.65 3.75
C PHE A 86 18.46 -13.99 5.11
N VAL A 87 19.24 -14.63 6.00
CA VAL A 87 19.53 -14.08 7.34
C VAL A 87 20.29 -12.77 7.20
N LEU A 88 21.30 -12.70 6.33
CA LEU A 88 22.04 -11.46 6.07
C LEU A 88 21.15 -10.34 5.56
N PHE A 89 20.27 -10.60 4.58
CA PHE A 89 19.33 -9.59 4.07
C PHE A 89 18.30 -9.18 5.12
N SER A 90 17.73 -10.13 5.86
CA SER A 90 16.75 -9.83 6.91
C SER A 90 17.36 -8.95 7.99
N THR A 91 18.58 -9.26 8.43
CA THR A 91 19.35 -8.41 9.35
C THR A 91 19.55 -7.03 8.73
N ALA A 92 19.98 -6.95 7.46
CA ALA A 92 20.22 -5.65 6.83
C ALA A 92 18.95 -4.79 6.68
N LEU A 93 17.81 -5.44 6.41
CA LEU A 93 16.52 -4.77 6.32
C LEU A 93 16.07 -4.25 7.67
N VAL A 94 16.09 -5.12 8.69
CA VAL A 94 15.65 -4.80 10.05
C VAL A 94 16.50 -3.66 10.62
N PHE A 95 17.83 -3.78 10.55
CA PHE A 95 18.77 -2.87 11.21
C PHE A 95 19.09 -1.58 10.46
N TRP A 96 19.01 -1.59 9.13
CA TRP A 96 19.40 -0.41 8.33
C TRP A 96 18.32 0.06 7.38
N ALA A 97 17.81 -0.79 6.49
CA ALA A 97 16.95 -0.32 5.40
C ALA A 97 15.58 0.18 5.87
N ILE A 98 14.91 -0.54 6.78
CA ILE A 98 13.62 -0.14 7.33
C ILE A 98 13.77 1.13 8.20
N PRO A 99 14.72 1.23 9.15
CA PRO A 99 14.96 2.46 9.88
C PRO A 99 15.28 3.64 8.97
N ALA A 100 16.11 3.45 7.94
CA ALA A 100 16.42 4.49 6.96
C ALA A 100 15.17 4.97 6.20
N SER A 101 14.22 4.07 5.90
CA SER A 101 12.95 4.47 5.30
C SER A 101 12.14 5.37 6.24
N PHE A 102 12.19 5.14 7.56
CA PHE A 102 11.49 5.96 8.55
C PHE A 102 12.14 7.33 8.73
N THR A 103 13.48 7.40 8.75
CA THR A 103 14.18 8.69 8.82
C THR A 103 13.87 9.53 7.58
N LEU A 104 13.96 8.94 6.38
CA LEU A 104 13.59 9.61 5.13
C LEU A 104 12.11 10.02 5.12
N LEU A 105 11.21 9.18 5.63
CA LEU A 105 9.79 9.52 5.76
C LEU A 105 9.58 10.73 6.67
N SER A 106 10.30 10.80 7.79
CA SER A 106 10.21 11.92 8.73
C SER A 106 10.77 13.22 8.16
N GLU A 107 11.84 13.15 7.36
CA GLU A 107 12.42 14.30 6.66
C GLU A 107 11.52 14.78 5.51
N TYR A 108 10.84 13.86 4.83
CA TYR A 108 9.97 14.18 3.70
C TYR A 108 8.56 14.64 4.14
N ALA A 109 8.10 14.26 5.33
CA ALA A 109 6.79 14.63 5.86
C ALA A 109 6.48 16.16 5.86
N PRO A 110 7.39 17.06 6.31
CA PRO A 110 7.12 18.50 6.26
C PRO A 110 7.05 19.04 4.83
N ALA A 111 7.96 18.59 3.94
CA ALA A 111 7.93 18.98 2.53
C ALA A 111 6.62 18.52 1.86
N ARG A 112 6.16 17.30 2.18
CA ARG A 112 4.86 16.80 1.72
C ARG A 112 3.70 17.67 2.24
N ALA A 113 3.72 18.07 3.49
CA ALA A 113 2.66 18.92 4.06
C ALA A 113 2.58 20.26 3.32
N GLU A 114 3.72 20.90 3.04
CA GLU A 114 3.80 22.13 2.24
C GLU A 114 3.35 21.91 0.79
N LEU A 115 3.69 20.77 0.18
CA LEU A 115 3.18 20.39 -1.14
C LEU A 115 1.66 20.20 -1.13
N ILE A 116 1.08 19.59 -0.10
CA ILE A 116 -0.38 19.40 0.00
C ILE A 116 -1.08 20.74 0.26
N ASP A 117 -0.53 21.58 1.14
CA ASP A 117 -1.08 22.90 1.42
C ASP A 117 -1.00 23.80 0.20
N SER A 118 0.10 23.78 -0.57
CA SER A 118 0.19 24.49 -1.84
C SER A 118 -0.79 23.93 -2.86
N ALA A 119 -0.94 22.61 -3.00
CA ALA A 119 -1.96 22.01 -3.87
C ALA A 119 -3.38 22.45 -3.48
N ARG A 120 -3.68 22.53 -2.18
CA ARG A 120 -4.96 23.05 -1.67
C ARG A 120 -5.13 24.53 -1.95
N ILE A 121 -4.11 25.35 -1.75
CA ILE A 121 -4.14 26.78 -2.06
C ILE A 121 -4.33 26.98 -3.56
N TYR A 122 -3.71 26.18 -4.42
CA TYR A 122 -3.91 26.23 -5.87
C TYR A 122 -5.33 25.79 -6.26
N SER A 123 -5.93 24.78 -5.60
CA SER A 123 -7.33 24.42 -5.87
C SER A 123 -8.34 25.43 -5.31
N GLU A 124 -7.96 26.20 -4.29
CA GLU A 124 -8.76 27.29 -3.73
C GLU A 124 -8.59 28.62 -4.49
N ARG A 125 -7.42 28.87 -5.08
CA ARG A 125 -7.08 30.16 -5.73
C ARG A 125 -7.63 30.31 -7.13
N LEU A 126 -7.73 29.23 -7.91
CA LEU A 126 -8.48 29.19 -9.16
C LEU A 126 -8.94 27.76 -9.38
N PRO A 127 -10.22 27.56 -9.67
CA PRO A 127 -10.71 26.22 -9.79
C PRO A 127 -10.19 25.59 -11.10
N SER A 128 -9.84 24.32 -11.06
CA SER A 128 -9.23 23.61 -12.20
C SER A 128 -10.19 23.44 -13.38
N SER A 129 -9.68 23.66 -14.60
CA SER A 129 -10.42 23.38 -15.84
C SER A 129 -10.94 21.93 -15.86
N GLY A 130 -12.20 21.77 -16.25
CA GLY A 130 -12.87 20.46 -16.39
C GLY A 130 -13.49 19.89 -15.12
N VAL A 131 -13.38 20.56 -13.96
CA VAL A 131 -14.00 20.11 -12.70
C VAL A 131 -15.40 20.73 -12.54
N ILE A 132 -16.33 19.99 -11.93
CA ILE A 132 -17.70 20.43 -11.66
C ILE A 132 -17.76 21.16 -10.31
N HIS A 133 -18.05 22.46 -10.33
CA HIS A 133 -18.12 23.29 -9.12
C HIS A 133 -19.54 23.67 -8.77
N HIS A 134 -19.87 23.63 -7.48
CA HIS A 134 -21.17 24.06 -6.98
C HIS A 134 -21.10 25.48 -6.43
N SER A 135 -21.84 26.41 -7.03
CA SER A 135 -21.95 27.79 -6.53
C SER A 135 -23.33 28.36 -6.85
N LEU A 136 -23.94 29.06 -5.91
CA LEU A 136 -25.26 29.70 -6.06
C LEU A 136 -26.36 28.76 -6.62
N GLY A 137 -26.35 27.49 -6.20
CA GLY A 137 -27.34 26.50 -6.66
C GLY A 137 -27.08 25.89 -8.04
N ASN A 138 -26.05 26.35 -8.76
CA ASN A 138 -25.67 25.86 -10.09
C ASN A 138 -24.40 25.00 -10.04
N ARG A 139 -24.23 24.15 -11.06
CA ARG A 139 -22.98 23.43 -11.33
C ARG A 139 -22.24 24.11 -12.47
N TRP A 140 -20.97 24.42 -12.27
CA TRP A 140 -20.14 25.20 -13.19
C TRP A 140 -18.96 24.35 -13.67
N ILE A 141 -18.64 24.40 -14.96
CA ILE A 141 -17.51 23.71 -15.58
C ILE A 141 -16.89 24.69 -16.59
N TRP A 142 -15.59 24.97 -16.55
CA TRP A 142 -14.90 25.75 -17.61
C TRP A 142 -13.80 24.91 -18.24
N PHE A 143 -13.45 25.24 -19.48
CA PHE A 143 -12.49 24.45 -20.27
C PHE A 143 -11.11 25.11 -20.39
N SER A 144 -10.99 26.42 -20.16
CA SER A 144 -9.68 27.10 -20.16
C SER A 144 -9.68 28.37 -19.29
N GLU A 145 -8.50 28.90 -19.01
CA GLU A 145 -8.28 30.10 -18.18
C GLU A 145 -7.26 31.02 -18.87
N THR A 146 -7.41 32.34 -18.71
CA THR A 146 -6.40 33.33 -19.10
C THR A 146 -5.38 33.55 -17.97
N PRO A 147 -4.14 34.00 -18.26
CA PRO A 147 -3.15 34.33 -17.23
C PRO A 147 -3.59 35.41 -16.22
N ALA A 148 -4.68 36.13 -16.50
CA ALA A 148 -5.27 37.14 -15.63
C ALA A 148 -6.32 36.59 -14.65
N GLY A 149 -6.66 35.29 -14.75
CA GLY A 149 -7.66 34.63 -13.90
C GLY A 149 -9.09 34.62 -14.48
N ASP A 150 -9.27 35.01 -15.75
CA ASP A 150 -10.56 34.92 -16.42
C ASP A 150 -10.81 33.50 -16.93
N LEU A 151 -12.01 32.98 -16.71
CA LEU A 151 -12.42 31.65 -17.15
C LEU A 151 -13.01 31.73 -18.56
N ASN A 152 -12.48 30.93 -19.48
CA ASN A 152 -12.95 30.83 -20.85
C ASN A 152 -13.78 29.54 -21.05
N SER A 153 -14.89 29.67 -21.78
CA SER A 153 -15.83 28.58 -22.10
C SER A 153 -16.42 27.92 -20.85
N LEU A 154 -17.29 28.65 -20.15
CA LEU A 154 -17.97 28.22 -18.92
C LEU A 154 -19.33 27.59 -19.25
N ALA A 155 -19.47 26.29 -19.03
CA ALA A 155 -20.75 25.59 -19.00
C ALA A 155 -21.40 25.65 -17.61
N VAL A 156 -22.71 25.87 -17.59
CA VAL A 156 -23.54 25.98 -16.40
C VAL A 156 -24.66 24.98 -16.49
N VAL A 157 -24.80 24.15 -15.46
CA VAL A 157 -25.94 23.26 -15.28
C VAL A 157 -26.79 23.82 -14.14
N ARG A 158 -27.99 24.32 -14.46
CA ARG A 158 -28.96 24.74 -13.44
C ARG A 158 -29.55 23.51 -12.77
N ASN A 159 -29.76 23.60 -11.46
CA ASN A 159 -30.27 22.48 -10.65
C ASN A 159 -31.81 22.45 -10.57
N GLU A 160 -32.49 23.50 -11.06
CA GLU A 160 -33.94 23.58 -11.04
C GLU A 160 -34.57 22.84 -12.22
N LYS A 161 -35.55 22.01 -11.89
CA LYS A 161 -36.25 21.12 -12.82
C LYS A 161 -37.67 21.68 -13.04
N THR A 162 -37.76 22.77 -13.76
CA THR A 162 -39.01 23.28 -14.35
C THR A 162 -39.11 22.74 -15.77
N ALA A 163 -40.30 22.32 -16.19
CA ALA A 163 -40.52 21.64 -17.47
C ALA A 163 -40.27 22.52 -18.72
N GLU A 164 -39.97 23.81 -18.50
CA GLU A 164 -39.76 24.82 -19.54
C GLU A 164 -38.35 25.44 -19.51
N ASP A 165 -37.49 25.10 -18.54
CA ASP A 165 -36.18 25.73 -18.39
C ASP A 165 -35.03 24.90 -18.98
N GLU A 166 -34.18 25.59 -19.72
CA GLU A 166 -32.97 25.06 -20.33
C GLU A 166 -31.96 24.64 -19.25
N VAL A 167 -31.63 23.35 -19.20
CA VAL A 167 -30.83 22.74 -18.14
C VAL A 167 -29.33 23.05 -18.27
N PHE A 168 -28.87 23.46 -19.46
CA PHE A 168 -27.45 23.67 -19.78
C PHE A 168 -27.23 24.96 -20.58
N SER A 169 -26.41 25.88 -20.06
CA SER A 169 -26.07 27.15 -20.70
C SER A 169 -24.56 27.36 -20.75
N VAL A 170 -24.02 27.89 -21.84
CA VAL A 170 -22.58 28.17 -22.00
C VAL A 170 -22.33 29.67 -22.06
N TYR A 171 -21.45 30.17 -21.21
CA TYR A 171 -20.92 31.54 -21.23
C TYR A 171 -19.51 31.53 -21.84
N GLN A 172 -19.19 32.53 -22.65
CA GLN A 172 -17.87 32.61 -23.29
C GLN A 172 -16.77 32.99 -22.30
N THR A 173 -17.09 33.87 -21.34
CA THR A 173 -16.17 34.38 -20.32
C THR A 173 -16.84 34.48 -18.95
N ALA A 174 -16.06 34.34 -17.88
CA ALA A 174 -16.51 34.57 -16.51
C ALA A 174 -15.37 34.94 -15.59
N ALA A 175 -15.67 35.70 -14.53
CA ALA A 175 -14.71 36.07 -13.50
C ALA A 175 -14.89 35.21 -12.23
N TYR A 176 -13.80 34.71 -11.68
CA TYR A 176 -13.79 34.05 -10.37
C TYR A 176 -13.45 35.06 -9.26
N VAL A 177 -14.25 35.09 -8.19
CA VAL A 177 -14.01 35.96 -7.03
C VAL A 177 -13.44 35.11 -5.87
N PRO A 178 -12.13 35.20 -5.56
CA PRO A 178 -11.48 34.30 -4.61
C PRO A 178 -12.00 34.42 -3.16
N GLY A 179 -12.42 35.61 -2.74
CA GLY A 179 -12.87 35.87 -1.36
C GLY A 179 -14.23 35.27 -1.03
N THR A 180 -15.14 35.20 -2.01
CA THR A 180 -16.51 34.70 -1.86
C THR A 180 -16.72 33.33 -2.49
N ARG A 181 -15.72 32.82 -3.24
CA ARG A 181 -15.81 31.58 -4.03
C ARG A 181 -16.99 31.57 -5.01
N THR A 182 -17.33 32.75 -5.54
CA THR A 182 -18.41 32.95 -6.49
C THR A 182 -17.87 33.10 -7.90
N ILE A 183 -18.57 32.50 -8.87
CA ILE A 183 -18.30 32.68 -10.29
C ILE A 183 -19.33 33.67 -10.83
N LEU A 184 -18.86 34.72 -11.49
CA LEU A 184 -19.68 35.74 -12.11
C LEU A 184 -19.55 35.60 -13.63
N PRO A 185 -20.56 35.03 -14.32
CA PRO A 185 -20.54 34.96 -15.78
C PRO A 185 -20.59 36.36 -16.39
N ASP A 186 -19.87 36.55 -17.48
CA ASP A 186 -19.89 37.77 -18.28
C ASP A 186 -20.53 37.50 -19.65
N GLY A 187 -21.46 38.36 -20.06
CA GLY A 187 -22.21 38.21 -21.32
C GLY A 187 -23.48 37.33 -21.27
N GLU A 188 -24.11 37.18 -22.45
CA GLU A 188 -25.34 36.39 -22.64
C GLU A 188 -25.05 34.88 -22.70
N ALA A 189 -25.99 34.10 -22.17
CA ALA A 189 -25.87 32.64 -22.10
C ALA A 189 -26.30 31.99 -23.43
N ASN A 190 -25.45 31.16 -24.02
CA ASN A 190 -25.84 30.34 -25.17
C ASN A 190 -26.50 29.04 -24.69
N PRO A 191 -27.77 28.77 -25.06
CA PRO A 191 -28.45 27.56 -24.65
C PRO A 191 -27.95 26.34 -25.42
N MET A 192 -27.75 25.23 -24.72
CA MET A 192 -27.48 23.92 -25.32
C MET A 192 -28.52 22.91 -24.80
N HIS A 193 -29.10 22.14 -25.72
CA HIS A 193 -29.96 21.02 -25.32
C HIS A 193 -29.13 19.93 -24.64
N ALA A 194 -29.54 19.53 -23.43
CA ALA A 194 -28.81 18.59 -22.60
C ALA A 194 -28.79 17.18 -23.20
N LEU A 195 -27.60 16.63 -23.41
CA LEU A 195 -27.43 15.18 -23.51
C LEU A 195 -27.62 14.60 -22.10
N VAL A 196 -28.68 13.82 -21.89
CA VAL A 196 -28.94 13.17 -20.60
C VAL A 196 -27.89 12.07 -20.39
N VAL A 197 -26.80 12.43 -19.71
CA VAL A 197 -25.81 11.45 -19.25
C VAL A 197 -26.33 10.86 -17.94
N ASP A 198 -26.65 9.57 -17.97
CA ASP A 198 -27.13 8.82 -16.82
C ASP A 198 -26.06 8.83 -15.70
N LYS A 199 -26.42 9.34 -14.52
CA LYS A 199 -25.55 9.42 -13.32
C LYS A 199 -25.05 8.04 -12.86
N SER A 200 -25.66 6.95 -13.35
CA SER A 200 -25.17 5.58 -13.17
C SER A 200 -23.78 5.34 -13.79
N SER A 201 -23.34 6.17 -14.74
CA SER A 201 -22.00 6.08 -15.36
C SER A 201 -20.87 6.68 -14.50
N PHE A 202 -21.21 7.53 -13.53
CA PHE A 202 -20.28 8.06 -12.51
C PHE A 202 -20.45 7.33 -11.17
N VAL A 203 -20.86 6.05 -11.18
CA VAL A 203 -20.65 5.16 -10.03
C VAL A 203 -19.17 5.20 -9.73
N GLY A 204 -18.85 5.96 -8.67
CA GLY A 204 -17.51 6.35 -8.32
C GLY A 204 -16.58 5.14 -8.32
N LEU A 205 -15.32 5.40 -8.67
CA LEU A 205 -14.18 4.50 -8.50
C LEU A 205 -14.06 4.10 -7.00
N ARG A 206 -15.03 3.36 -6.48
CA ARG A 206 -14.94 2.68 -5.20
C ARG A 206 -13.94 1.59 -5.44
N GLN A 207 -12.80 1.70 -4.75
CA GLN A 207 -11.84 0.62 -4.71
C GLN A 207 -12.57 -0.70 -4.45
N PRO A 208 -12.17 -1.79 -5.12
CA PRO A 208 -12.66 -3.10 -4.76
C PRO A 208 -12.44 -3.32 -3.25
N PRO A 209 -13.46 -3.74 -2.48
CA PRO A 209 -13.37 -3.83 -1.01
C PRO A 209 -12.21 -4.68 -0.49
N PHE A 210 -11.77 -5.66 -1.29
CA PHE A 210 -10.64 -6.51 -0.94
C PHE A 210 -9.30 -5.78 -1.01
N ILE A 211 -9.12 -4.84 -1.96
CA ILE A 211 -7.89 -4.04 -2.11
C ILE A 211 -7.79 -3.05 -0.96
N SER A 212 -8.88 -2.34 -0.65
CA SER A 212 -8.91 -1.37 0.44
C SER A 212 -8.68 -2.04 1.81
N ALA A 213 -9.30 -3.22 2.02
CA ALA A 213 -9.08 -3.99 3.24
C ALA A 213 -7.60 -4.42 3.39
N LEU A 214 -7.00 -4.96 2.32
CA LEU A 214 -5.59 -5.36 2.32
C LEU A 214 -4.66 -4.17 2.57
N LEU A 215 -4.84 -3.07 1.83
CA LEU A 215 -3.99 -1.88 1.98
C LEU A 215 -4.10 -1.30 3.39
N SER A 216 -5.29 -1.29 3.97
CA SER A 216 -5.49 -0.84 5.35
C SER A 216 -4.78 -1.74 6.36
N ASP A 217 -4.81 -3.07 6.20
CA ASP A 217 -4.03 -4.00 7.04
C ASP A 217 -2.52 -3.75 6.93
N VAL A 218 -2.04 -3.55 5.70
CA VAL A 218 -0.63 -3.33 5.40
C VAL A 218 -0.14 -2.00 5.98
N HIS A 219 -0.92 -0.93 5.82
CA HIS A 219 -0.62 0.38 6.41
C HIS A 219 -0.50 0.30 7.92
N LEU A 220 -1.41 -0.44 8.55
CA LEU A 220 -1.44 -0.58 9.99
C LEU A 220 -0.17 -1.23 10.54
N MET A 221 0.31 -2.29 9.89
CA MET A 221 1.57 -2.93 10.25
C MET A 221 2.74 -1.98 10.09
N SER A 222 2.87 -1.34 8.92
CA SER A 222 3.99 -0.42 8.66
C SER A 222 3.98 0.78 9.61
N HIS A 223 2.80 1.34 9.91
CA HIS A 223 2.65 2.41 10.90
C HIS A 223 3.01 1.93 12.31
N THR A 224 2.69 0.69 12.67
CA THR A 224 3.10 0.11 13.96
C THR A 224 4.63 0.07 14.08
N PHE A 225 5.34 -0.35 13.03
CA PHE A 225 6.81 -0.37 13.04
C PHE A 225 7.41 1.02 13.11
N TYR A 226 6.86 1.96 12.33
CA TYR A 226 7.27 3.36 12.37
C TYR A 226 7.13 3.93 13.77
N ARG A 227 5.98 3.70 14.42
CA ARG A 227 5.72 4.17 15.78
C ARG A 227 6.71 3.56 16.78
N LEU A 228 6.87 2.23 16.77
CA LEU A 228 7.77 1.53 17.68
C LEU A 228 9.22 1.99 17.52
N TRP A 229 9.67 2.29 16.31
CA TRP A 229 11.02 2.78 16.07
C TRP A 229 11.34 4.05 16.87
N TYR A 230 10.37 4.98 17.00
CA TYR A 230 10.55 6.23 17.73
C TYR A 230 10.17 6.15 19.22
N GLU A 231 9.27 5.24 19.60
CA GLU A 231 8.79 5.10 20.99
C GLU A 231 9.61 4.09 21.81
N ASP A 232 9.90 2.91 21.27
CA ASP A 232 10.60 1.83 21.94
C ASP A 232 11.38 0.97 20.93
N ALA A 233 12.66 1.31 20.76
CA ALA A 233 13.55 0.62 19.83
C ALA A 233 13.66 -0.88 20.12
N TYR A 234 13.59 -1.31 21.39
CA TYR A 234 13.67 -2.72 21.73
C TYR A 234 12.43 -3.49 21.27
N ALA A 235 11.24 -2.93 21.52
CA ALA A 235 9.99 -3.48 21.01
C ALA A 235 9.98 -3.52 19.47
N TYR A 236 10.54 -2.50 18.80
CA TYR A 236 10.73 -2.52 17.35
C TYR A 236 11.59 -3.69 16.89
N TRP A 237 12.77 -3.90 17.47
CA TRP A 237 13.68 -4.99 17.09
C TRP A 237 13.05 -6.36 17.28
N LEU A 238 12.39 -6.56 18.42
CA LEU A 238 11.72 -7.81 18.73
C LEU A 238 10.58 -8.06 17.73
N GLN A 239 9.71 -7.08 17.52
CA GLN A 239 8.52 -7.24 16.70
C GLN A 239 8.86 -7.42 15.22
N THR A 240 9.79 -6.63 14.68
CA THR A 240 10.26 -6.78 13.30
C THR A 240 11.04 -8.08 13.11
N GLY A 241 11.94 -8.42 14.04
CA GLY A 241 12.73 -9.66 13.99
C GLY A 241 11.84 -10.91 13.95
N VAL A 242 10.81 -10.98 14.79
CA VAL A 242 9.87 -12.12 14.78
C VAL A 242 9.08 -12.19 13.48
N CYS A 243 8.75 -11.06 12.84
CA CYS A 243 8.10 -11.08 11.52
C CYS A 243 8.98 -11.74 10.44
N PHE A 244 10.26 -11.36 10.37
CA PHE A 244 11.19 -11.98 9.43
C PHE A 244 11.46 -13.46 9.78
N PHE A 245 11.51 -13.80 11.06
CA PHE A 245 11.61 -15.20 11.51
C PHE A 245 10.37 -16.03 11.13
N PHE A 246 9.18 -15.44 11.19
CA PHE A 246 7.95 -16.07 10.72
C PHE A 246 8.01 -16.36 9.21
N ILE A 247 8.45 -15.39 8.40
CA ILE A 247 8.64 -15.58 6.95
C ILE A 247 9.70 -16.67 6.66
N LEU A 248 10.80 -16.72 7.43
CA LEU A 248 11.79 -17.79 7.35
C LEU A 248 11.21 -19.16 7.74
N SER A 249 10.28 -19.20 8.69
CA SER A 249 9.64 -20.45 9.11
C SER A 249 8.68 -20.99 8.05
N LEU A 250 7.99 -20.09 7.33
CA LEU A 250 7.24 -20.43 6.12
C LEU A 250 8.13 -20.93 4.99
N PHE A 251 9.31 -20.34 4.81
CA PHE A 251 10.31 -20.81 3.85
C PHE A 251 10.69 -22.26 4.10
N ALA A 252 11.05 -22.57 5.34
CA ALA A 252 11.39 -23.91 5.80
C ALA A 252 10.29 -24.91 5.42
N CYS A 253 9.05 -24.65 5.83
CA CYS A 253 7.90 -25.51 5.51
C CYS A 253 7.74 -25.78 4.01
N THR A 254 7.83 -24.72 3.20
CA THR A 254 7.54 -24.78 1.75
C THR A 254 8.67 -25.38 0.93
N LEU A 255 9.93 -25.20 1.31
CA LEU A 255 11.06 -25.83 0.61
C LEU A 255 11.03 -27.35 0.73
N TRP A 256 10.68 -27.84 1.91
CA TRP A 256 10.76 -29.27 2.20
C TRP A 256 9.52 -30.02 1.78
N SER A 257 8.39 -29.35 1.58
CA SER A 257 7.22 -29.95 0.93
C SER A 257 7.42 -30.15 -0.57
N SER A 258 6.78 -31.17 -1.15
CA SER A 258 6.87 -31.51 -2.58
C SER A 258 5.94 -30.69 -3.47
N TRP A 259 5.04 -29.89 -2.90
CA TRP A 259 3.91 -29.27 -3.60
C TRP A 259 4.18 -27.82 -3.99
N ARG A 260 5.02 -27.59 -5.01
CA ARG A 260 5.47 -26.23 -5.38
C ARG A 260 4.36 -25.22 -5.70
N LEU A 261 3.32 -25.64 -6.42
CA LEU A 261 2.19 -24.75 -6.78
C LEU A 261 1.31 -24.44 -5.56
N LEU A 262 0.99 -25.47 -4.77
CA LEU A 262 0.24 -25.32 -3.52
C LEU A 262 1.00 -24.40 -2.54
N ASN A 263 2.31 -24.55 -2.45
CA ASN A 263 3.16 -23.69 -1.63
C ASN A 263 3.09 -22.23 -2.05
N ALA A 264 3.04 -21.94 -3.35
CA ALA A 264 2.90 -20.57 -3.84
C ALA A 264 1.55 -19.97 -3.45
N VAL A 265 0.45 -20.71 -3.62
CA VAL A 265 -0.89 -20.27 -3.21
C VAL A 265 -0.99 -20.09 -1.69
N CYS A 266 -0.51 -21.07 -0.93
CA CYS A 266 -0.47 -21.02 0.52
C CYS A 266 0.39 -19.86 1.02
N LEU A 267 1.51 -19.53 0.36
CA LEU A 267 2.34 -18.38 0.73
C LEU A 267 1.53 -17.07 0.70
N PHE A 268 0.83 -16.81 -0.39
CA PHE A 268 -0.01 -15.60 -0.50
C PHE A 268 -1.19 -15.62 0.47
N ALA A 269 -1.82 -16.78 0.68
CA ALA A 269 -2.91 -16.93 1.65
C ALA A 269 -2.43 -16.69 3.09
N VAL A 270 -1.26 -17.21 3.46
CA VAL A 270 -0.66 -17.02 4.78
C VAL A 270 -0.19 -15.59 4.97
N LEU A 271 0.40 -14.95 3.97
CA LEU A 271 0.74 -13.52 4.03
C LEU A 271 -0.51 -12.66 4.24
N ARG A 272 -1.60 -12.95 3.50
CA ARG A 272 -2.87 -12.26 3.69
C ARG A 272 -3.42 -12.45 5.11
N ALA A 273 -3.41 -13.70 5.60
CA ALA A 273 -3.86 -14.04 6.94
C ALA A 273 -2.99 -13.37 8.01
N PHE A 274 -1.68 -13.29 7.81
CA PHE A 274 -0.74 -12.58 8.68
C PHE A 274 -1.11 -11.10 8.82
N PHE A 275 -1.36 -10.40 7.71
CA PHE A 275 -1.79 -9.00 7.75
C PHE A 275 -3.17 -8.82 8.41
N THR A 276 -4.14 -9.70 8.14
CA THR A 276 -5.44 -9.67 8.84
C THR A 276 -5.27 -9.88 10.34
N LEU A 277 -4.45 -10.86 10.72
CA LEU A 277 -4.22 -11.22 12.10
C LEU A 277 -3.48 -10.11 12.84
N TRP A 278 -2.60 -9.37 12.14
CA TRP A 278 -2.01 -8.14 12.67
C TRP A 278 -3.08 -7.15 13.13
N ARG A 279 -4.08 -6.86 12.28
CA ARG A 279 -5.20 -5.99 12.67
C ARG A 279 -5.95 -6.55 13.87
N VAL A 280 -6.37 -7.80 13.80
CA VAL A 280 -7.25 -8.39 14.82
C VAL A 280 -6.56 -8.50 16.18
N VAL A 281 -5.27 -8.85 16.21
CA VAL A 281 -4.53 -9.12 17.45
C VAL A 281 -3.77 -7.90 17.96
N VAL A 282 -3.01 -7.20 17.10
CA VAL A 282 -2.16 -6.07 17.53
C VAL A 282 -2.98 -4.81 17.74
N TYR A 283 -3.92 -4.55 16.83
CA TYR A 283 -4.61 -3.26 16.78
C TYR A 283 -5.98 -3.30 17.42
N GLU A 284 -6.85 -4.23 17.00
CA GLU A 284 -8.21 -4.35 17.52
C GLU A 284 -8.28 -5.07 18.86
N ARG A 285 -7.19 -5.75 19.28
CA ARG A 285 -7.08 -6.51 20.55
C ARG A 285 -8.26 -7.48 20.77
N LYS A 286 -8.77 -8.10 19.71
CA LYS A 286 -9.97 -8.96 19.79
C LYS A 286 -9.69 -10.39 20.24
N VAL A 287 -8.42 -10.82 20.32
CA VAL A 287 -8.03 -12.17 20.71
C VAL A 287 -7.56 -12.16 22.15
N ASN A 288 -8.51 -12.28 23.08
CA ASN A 288 -8.26 -12.22 24.52
C ASN A 288 -7.57 -13.47 25.07
N PHE A 289 -7.63 -14.62 24.39
CA PHE A 289 -7.12 -15.89 24.94
C PHE A 289 -5.63 -15.83 25.32
N PHE A 290 -4.80 -15.14 24.52
CA PHE A 290 -3.37 -15.01 24.83
C PHE A 290 -3.10 -13.97 25.94
N GLU A 291 -3.97 -12.97 26.05
CA GLU A 291 -3.96 -11.98 27.11
C GLU A 291 -4.40 -12.55 28.45
N GLU A 292 -5.41 -13.39 28.45
CA GLU A 292 -5.83 -14.17 29.62
C GLU A 292 -4.75 -15.17 30.05
N ALA A 293 -4.03 -15.79 29.11
CA ALA A 293 -3.01 -16.79 29.41
C ALA A 293 -1.68 -16.20 29.91
N VAL A 294 -1.26 -15.03 29.41
CA VAL A 294 0.11 -14.51 29.62
C VAL A 294 0.14 -13.03 30.04
N GLY A 295 -0.95 -12.29 29.92
CA GLY A 295 -1.00 -10.83 30.12
C GLY A 295 -0.66 -10.37 31.54
N ASN A 296 -0.87 -11.22 32.55
CA ASN A 296 -0.47 -10.91 33.92
C ASN A 296 1.06 -10.99 34.15
N TYR A 297 1.82 -11.56 33.21
CA TYR A 297 3.25 -11.85 33.37
C TYR A 297 4.14 -11.05 32.42
N LEU A 298 3.58 -10.47 31.36
CA LEU A 298 4.34 -9.78 30.31
C LEU A 298 3.70 -8.44 29.97
N PRO A 299 4.49 -7.35 29.85
CA PRO A 299 4.01 -6.09 29.30
C PRO A 299 3.39 -6.27 27.91
N GLU A 300 2.34 -5.50 27.62
CA GLU A 300 1.57 -5.59 26.37
C GLU A 300 2.45 -5.55 25.11
N ALA A 301 3.52 -4.74 25.14
CA ALA A 301 4.46 -4.59 24.03
C ALA A 301 5.13 -5.90 23.59
N TYR A 302 5.23 -6.90 24.49
CA TYR A 302 5.94 -8.16 24.24
C TYR A 302 5.02 -9.33 23.93
N MET A 303 3.73 -9.20 24.21
CA MET A 303 2.76 -10.27 24.07
C MET A 303 2.59 -10.73 22.62
N TYR A 304 2.48 -9.77 21.71
CA TYR A 304 2.29 -10.09 20.30
C TYR A 304 3.54 -10.67 19.63
N PRO A 305 4.75 -10.11 19.80
CA PRO A 305 5.96 -10.76 19.33
C PRO A 305 6.11 -12.19 19.88
N LEU A 306 5.73 -12.43 21.15
CA LEU A 306 5.74 -13.77 21.72
C LEU A 306 4.74 -14.71 21.02
N PHE A 307 3.50 -14.28 20.83
CA PHE A 307 2.48 -15.05 20.10
C PHE A 307 2.98 -15.44 18.70
N LEU A 308 3.51 -14.46 17.96
CA LEU A 308 4.01 -14.67 16.61
C LEU A 308 5.25 -15.58 16.59
N ALA A 309 6.12 -15.48 17.60
CA ALA A 309 7.30 -16.33 17.75
C ALA A 309 6.92 -17.78 18.02
N VAL A 310 5.93 -18.03 18.88
CA VAL A 310 5.40 -19.39 19.14
C VAL A 310 4.85 -20.00 17.85
N PHE A 311 4.07 -19.23 17.09
CA PHE A 311 3.52 -19.71 15.82
C PHE A 311 4.61 -19.95 14.76
N ALA A 312 5.60 -19.06 14.68
CA ALA A 312 6.77 -19.24 13.81
C ALA A 312 7.57 -20.50 14.19
N LEU A 313 7.83 -20.73 15.48
CA LEU A 313 8.51 -21.93 15.96
C LEU A 313 7.74 -23.22 15.62
N ALA A 314 6.42 -23.22 15.79
CA ALA A 314 5.58 -24.35 15.41
C ALA A 314 5.68 -24.67 13.91
N LEU A 315 5.64 -23.64 13.05
CA LEU A 315 5.87 -23.80 11.62
C LEU A 315 7.29 -24.32 11.34
N HIS A 316 8.30 -23.75 11.98
CA HIS A 316 9.68 -24.18 11.78
C HIS A 316 9.87 -25.66 12.14
N ALA A 317 9.26 -26.11 13.24
CA ALA A 317 9.27 -27.51 13.67
C ALA A 317 8.59 -28.43 12.63
N VAL A 318 7.44 -28.03 12.08
CA VAL A 318 6.77 -28.77 10.99
C VAL A 318 7.68 -28.87 9.76
N GLY A 319 8.37 -27.78 9.41
CA GLY A 319 9.38 -27.77 8.36
C GLY A 319 10.49 -28.80 8.60
N ILE A 320 11.05 -28.83 9.82
CA ILE A 320 12.09 -29.81 10.20
C ILE A 320 11.57 -31.23 10.05
N VAL A 321 10.34 -31.53 10.49
CA VAL A 321 9.73 -32.86 10.34
C VAL A 321 9.65 -33.27 8.86
N PHE A 322 9.24 -32.36 7.97
CA PHE A 322 9.25 -32.62 6.53
C PHE A 322 10.66 -32.83 5.97
N ALA A 323 11.65 -32.06 6.44
CA ALA A 323 13.04 -32.20 6.04
C ALA A 323 13.61 -33.56 6.42
N VAL A 324 13.39 -34.00 7.67
CA VAL A 324 13.82 -35.30 8.19
C VAL A 324 13.14 -36.42 7.41
N ARG A 325 11.81 -36.39 7.23
CA ARG A 325 11.09 -37.40 6.46
C ARG A 325 11.64 -37.55 5.05
N ARG A 326 11.94 -36.43 4.38
CA ARG A 326 12.48 -36.41 3.02
C ARG A 326 13.93 -36.90 2.95
N GLY A 327 14.74 -36.57 3.95
CA GLY A 327 16.08 -37.11 4.13
C GLY A 327 16.06 -38.63 4.27
N VAL A 328 15.15 -39.16 5.11
CA VAL A 328 14.95 -40.61 5.30
C VAL A 328 14.50 -41.29 4.00
N THR A 329 13.53 -40.72 3.25
CA THR A 329 13.10 -41.30 1.97
C THR A 329 14.20 -41.28 0.91
N SER A 330 15.01 -40.21 0.86
CA SER A 330 16.14 -40.12 -0.08
C SER A 330 17.30 -41.08 0.26
N ALA A 331 17.44 -41.44 1.53
CA ALA A 331 18.41 -42.43 1.98
C ALA A 331 17.94 -43.86 1.69
N SER A 332 16.64 -44.13 1.77
CA SER A 332 16.05 -45.43 1.40
C SER A 332 15.99 -45.68 -0.12
N GLU A 333 16.05 -44.63 -0.94
CA GLU A 333 16.08 -44.71 -2.42
C GLU A 333 17.50 -44.83 -3.00
N ARG A 334 18.56 -44.83 -2.18
CA ARG A 334 19.89 -45.23 -2.67
C ARG A 334 19.84 -46.73 -2.94
N PRO A 335 19.97 -47.21 -4.19
CA PRO A 335 20.15 -48.63 -4.42
C PRO A 335 21.40 -49.07 -3.65
N LEU A 336 21.27 -50.15 -2.91
CA LEU A 336 22.37 -50.96 -2.38
C LEU A 336 23.16 -51.57 -3.54
N TYR A 337 23.84 -50.76 -4.34
CA TYR A 337 24.90 -51.22 -5.22
C TYR A 337 25.98 -50.15 -5.32
N ASP A 338 27.19 -50.61 -5.00
CA ASP A 338 28.49 -49.99 -5.26
C ASP A 338 28.66 -49.52 -6.71
#